data_AF-D6KGF3-F1
#
_entry.id   AF-D6KGF3-F1
#
_cell.length_a   1.000
_cell.length_b   1.000
_cell.length_c   1.000
_cell.angle_alpha   90.00
_cell.angle_beta   90.00
_cell.angle_gamma   90.00
#
_symmetry.space_group_name_H-M   'P 1'
#
loop_
_entity.id
_entity.type
_entity.pdbx_description
1 polymer ?
#
loop_
_entity_poly.entity_id
_entity_poly.type
_entity_poly.pdbx_seq_one_letter_code
_entity_poly.pdbx_strand_id
1 'polypeptide(L)'
;MGLRPLAGVGDLLPAAPAQLRHPAHDPQRVPGVRSEPPRGLAHGQAGEPGPAGMTDAAGRTGHGTEPTGDMVNQVEGYLLWQARIAEAEERARAFTEPLEWLTTAQREQIEEHYVRDCLGRAKADLQRVADRCRALRGEYEERYRQLRARCLALLVAALAVVAAAALLAVAVAQS
;
A
#
# COMPACT_ATOMS: atom_id res chain seq x y z
N MET A 1 36.06 -41.58 -29.20
CA MET A 1 36.29 -40.20 -28.72
C MET A 1 35.02 -39.41 -28.98
N GLY A 2 34.17 -39.29 -27.95
CA GLY A 2 32.85 -38.66 -28.05
C GLY A 2 32.88 -37.24 -27.50
N LEU A 3 32.42 -36.28 -28.30
CA LEU A 3 32.09 -34.93 -27.85
C LEU A 3 30.67 -34.95 -27.29
N ARG A 4 30.52 -34.63 -26.00
CA ARG A 4 29.23 -34.41 -25.34
C ARG A 4 28.82 -32.95 -25.59
N PRO A 5 27.63 -32.66 -26.14
CA PRO A 5 27.12 -31.30 -26.16
C PRO A 5 26.60 -30.93 -24.75
N LEU A 6 26.90 -29.69 -24.35
CA LEU A 6 26.43 -29.03 -23.14
C LEU A 6 24.90 -28.93 -23.15
N ALA A 7 24.25 -29.84 -22.45
CA ALA A 7 22.89 -29.63 -21.95
C ALA A 7 22.96 -28.71 -20.72
N GLY A 8 22.07 -27.71 -20.66
CA GLY A 8 21.75 -27.04 -19.40
C GLY A 8 21.81 -25.52 -19.41
N VAL A 9 21.00 -24.86 -20.25
CA VAL A 9 20.57 -23.46 -20.03
C VAL A 9 19.04 -23.31 -20.06
N GLY A 10 18.29 -24.36 -20.45
CA GLY A 10 16.83 -24.31 -20.61
C GLY A 10 15.97 -24.59 -19.36
N ASP A 11 16.53 -25.24 -18.32
CA ASP A 11 15.72 -25.79 -17.21
C ASP A 11 15.65 -24.91 -15.95
N LEU A 12 16.09 -23.65 -16.02
CA LEU A 12 16.01 -22.70 -14.89
C LEU A 12 14.80 -21.74 -14.96
N LEU A 13 13.80 -22.07 -15.77
CA LEU A 13 12.47 -21.47 -15.65
C LEU A 13 11.62 -22.37 -14.73
N PRO A 14 11.50 -22.10 -13.42
CA PRO A 14 10.48 -22.76 -12.63
C PRO A 14 9.12 -22.39 -13.22
N ALA A 15 8.29 -23.41 -13.44
CA ALA A 15 6.94 -23.31 -13.94
C ALA A 15 6.20 -22.10 -13.34
N ALA A 16 5.66 -21.25 -14.21
CA ALA A 16 4.68 -20.26 -13.81
C ALA A 16 3.59 -20.97 -13.00
N PRO A 17 3.23 -20.49 -11.80
CA PRO A 17 2.09 -21.07 -11.10
C PRO A 17 0.85 -20.86 -11.98
N ALA A 18 0.37 -21.98 -12.49
CA ALA A 18 -0.92 -22.09 -13.13
C ALA A 18 -2.00 -21.53 -12.18
N GLN A 19 -2.82 -20.65 -12.73
CA GLN A 19 -4.20 -20.39 -12.32
C GLN A 19 -4.42 -19.83 -10.89
N LEU A 20 -4.57 -18.51 -10.81
CA LEU A 20 -5.67 -17.94 -10.05
C LEU A 20 -6.75 -17.50 -11.03
N ARG A 21 -7.63 -18.45 -11.38
CA ARG A 21 -8.96 -18.10 -11.88
C ARG A 21 -9.72 -17.40 -10.75
N HIS A 22 -10.24 -16.23 -11.12
CA HIS A 22 -11.12 -15.34 -10.38
C HIS A 22 -12.25 -16.08 -9.60
N PRO A 23 -12.73 -15.46 -8.52
CA PRO A 23 -14.08 -14.89 -8.65
C PRO A 23 -14.06 -13.39 -8.40
N ALA A 24 -14.77 -12.68 -9.27
CA ALA A 24 -15.10 -11.27 -9.07
C ALA A 24 -15.94 -11.17 -7.80
N HIS A 25 -15.41 -10.54 -6.76
CA HIS A 25 -16.24 -10.04 -5.68
C HIS A 25 -16.63 -8.62 -6.08
N ASP A 26 -17.85 -8.46 -6.57
CA ASP A 26 -18.49 -7.18 -6.81
C ASP A 26 -18.91 -6.62 -5.43
N PRO A 27 -18.29 -5.55 -4.91
CA PRO A 27 -18.83 -4.86 -3.76
C PRO A 27 -19.87 -3.86 -4.30
N GLN A 28 -21.13 -4.22 -4.09
CA GLN A 28 -22.32 -3.37 -4.13
C GLN A 28 -22.09 -1.91 -4.56
N ARG A 29 -22.60 -1.58 -5.75
CA ARG A 29 -23.11 -0.24 -6.06
C ARG A 29 -24.05 0.21 -4.93
N VAL A 30 -23.67 1.26 -4.21
CA VAL A 30 -24.62 2.06 -3.43
C VAL A 30 -25.42 2.91 -4.43
N PRO A 31 -26.73 2.68 -4.63
CA PRO A 31 -27.54 3.52 -5.50
C PRO A 31 -27.98 4.76 -4.71
N GLY A 32 -27.65 5.97 -5.18
CA GLY A 32 -28.47 7.14 -4.85
C GLY A 32 -27.82 8.42 -4.31
N VAL A 33 -26.52 8.68 -4.49
CA VAL A 33 -26.00 10.04 -4.23
C VAL A 33 -25.92 10.83 -5.54
N ARG A 34 -27.03 11.52 -5.85
CA ARG A 34 -27.12 12.51 -6.91
C ARG A 34 -26.55 13.83 -6.36
N SER A 35 -25.30 14.15 -6.69
CA SER A 35 -24.73 15.46 -6.37
C SER A 35 -25.33 16.50 -7.32
N GLU A 36 -26.36 17.23 -6.86
CA GLU A 36 -26.78 18.46 -7.53
C GLU A 36 -25.75 19.57 -7.28
N PRO A 37 -25.28 20.29 -8.32
CA PRO A 37 -24.47 21.49 -8.14
C PRO A 37 -25.36 22.71 -7.84
N PRO A 38 -25.03 23.56 -6.85
CA PRO A 38 -25.81 24.76 -6.58
C PRO A 38 -25.62 25.80 -7.70
N ARG A 39 -26.74 26.20 -8.30
CA ARG A 39 -26.84 27.32 -9.25
C ARG A 39 -26.64 28.66 -8.53
N GLY A 40 -25.67 29.42 -9.04
CA GLY A 40 -25.66 30.86 -9.28
C GLY A 40 -26.32 31.81 -8.27
N LEU A 41 -25.49 32.65 -7.64
CA LEU A 41 -25.84 34.04 -7.39
C LEU A 41 -24.77 34.94 -8.00
N ALA A 42 -25.16 35.58 -9.10
CA ALA A 42 -24.46 36.71 -9.67
C ALA A 42 -25.13 37.99 -9.16
N HIS A 43 -24.38 38.81 -8.43
CA HIS A 43 -24.57 40.27 -8.41
C HIS A 43 -23.20 40.91 -8.24
N GLY A 44 -22.79 41.67 -9.25
CA GLY A 44 -21.57 42.47 -9.21
C GLY A 44 -21.86 43.88 -8.69
N GLN A 45 -20.82 44.56 -8.20
CA GLN A 45 -20.50 45.92 -8.63
C GLN A 45 -19.06 46.28 -8.26
N ALA A 46 -18.49 47.18 -9.06
CA ALA A 46 -17.11 47.58 -9.15
C ALA A 46 -16.62 48.50 -8.00
N GLY A 47 -15.30 48.49 -7.79
CA GLY A 47 -14.57 49.45 -6.96
C GLY A 47 -13.05 49.36 -7.22
N GLU A 48 -12.57 50.18 -8.15
CA GLU A 48 -11.25 50.79 -8.40
C GLU A 48 -9.92 50.18 -7.87
N PRO A 49 -8.82 50.24 -8.66
CA PRO A 49 -7.48 49.79 -8.27
C PRO A 49 -6.58 50.93 -7.73
N GLY A 50 -5.73 50.64 -6.74
CA GLY A 50 -4.68 51.54 -6.24
C GLY A 50 -3.72 50.85 -5.25
N PRO A 51 -2.47 51.31 -5.08
CA PRO A 51 -1.31 50.54 -5.52
C PRO A 51 -0.46 49.90 -4.39
N ALA A 52 0.29 48.88 -4.81
CA ALA A 52 1.62 48.46 -4.32
C ALA A 52 2.05 48.93 -2.91
N GLY A 53 1.75 48.09 -1.91
CA GLY A 53 2.60 47.91 -0.72
C GLY A 53 3.18 46.49 -0.79
N MET A 54 4.39 46.35 -1.32
CA MET A 54 5.57 46.07 -0.51
C MET A 54 5.43 44.77 0.29
N THR A 55 5.71 43.68 -0.42
CA THR A 55 6.35 42.44 0.05
C THR A 55 6.62 42.36 1.57
N ASP A 56 5.73 41.69 2.29
CA ASP A 56 6.16 40.74 3.32
C ASP A 56 5.90 39.33 2.77
N ALA A 57 6.68 39.01 1.74
CA ALA A 57 6.78 37.67 1.16
C ALA A 57 8.09 37.05 1.64
N ALA A 58 8.33 37.01 2.95
CA ALA A 58 9.52 36.38 3.52
C ALA A 58 9.27 35.99 4.97
N GLY A 59 8.63 34.84 5.20
CA GLY A 59 8.58 34.32 6.57
C GLY A 59 7.57 33.24 6.91
N ARG A 60 6.87 32.66 5.93
CA ARG A 60 6.33 31.31 6.12
C ARG A 60 6.60 30.51 4.86
N THR A 61 7.85 30.07 4.74
CA THR A 61 8.08 28.70 4.27
C THR A 61 7.37 27.77 5.27
N GLY A 62 6.04 27.70 5.16
CA GLY A 62 5.37 26.44 5.35
C GLY A 62 6.00 25.54 4.30
N HIS A 63 7.12 24.92 4.68
CA HIS A 63 7.58 23.73 4.01
C HIS A 63 6.32 22.87 3.98
N GLY A 64 5.70 22.77 2.80
CA GLY A 64 4.64 21.82 2.59
C GLY A 64 5.29 20.49 2.91
N THR A 65 5.10 20.04 4.14
CA THR A 65 5.42 18.71 4.57
C THR A 65 4.44 17.86 3.80
N GLU A 66 4.77 17.57 2.54
CA GLU A 66 4.21 16.45 1.81
C GLU A 66 4.25 15.29 2.81
N PRO A 67 3.08 14.83 3.28
CA PRO A 67 3.06 13.85 4.34
C PRO A 67 3.83 12.64 3.84
N THR A 68 4.90 12.28 4.56
CA THR A 68 5.74 11.14 4.22
C THR A 68 4.86 9.90 4.08
N GLY A 69 5.17 8.99 3.16
CA GLY A 69 4.34 7.81 2.90
C GLY A 69 3.97 7.03 4.17
N ASP A 70 4.87 6.98 5.16
CA ASP A 70 4.63 6.35 6.46
C ASP A 70 3.53 7.05 7.28
N MET A 71 3.49 8.38 7.26
CA MET A 71 2.45 9.16 7.93
C MET A 71 1.08 8.93 7.28
N VAL A 72 1.03 8.89 5.94
CA VAL A 72 -0.20 8.60 5.20
C VAL A 72 -0.73 7.21 5.57
N ASN A 73 0.14 6.19 5.56
CA ASN A 73 -0.24 4.83 5.94
C ASN A 73 -0.73 4.74 7.39
N GLN A 74 -0.12 5.48 8.31
CA GLN A 74 -0.52 5.49 9.71
C GLN A 74 -1.89 6.14 9.91
N VAL A 75 -2.13 7.27 9.23
CA VAL A 75 -3.43 7.95 9.25
C VAL A 75 -4.51 7.07 8.61
N GLU A 76 -4.25 6.47 7.46
CA GLU A 76 -5.19 5.54 6.81
C GLU A 76 -5.55 4.37 7.72
N GLY A 77 -4.55 3.75 8.36
CA GLY A 77 -4.77 2.67 9.33
C GLY A 77 -5.61 3.10 10.52
N TYR A 78 -5.38 4.31 11.05
CA TYR A 78 -6.19 4.87 12.12
C TYR A 78 -7.64 5.11 11.68
N LEU A 79 -7.85 5.71 10.51
CA LEU A 79 -9.19 6.00 9.98
C LEU A 79 -9.98 4.72 9.71
N LEU A 80 -9.36 3.71 9.12
CA LEU A 80 -9.97 2.39 8.93
C LEU A 80 -10.36 1.75 10.26
N TRP A 81 -9.52 1.88 11.28
CA TRP A 81 -9.83 1.36 12.61
C TRP A 81 -10.98 2.12 13.28
N GLN A 82 -11.03 3.46 13.18
CA GLN A 82 -12.14 4.26 13.69
C GLN A 82 -13.47 3.90 13.01
N ALA A 83 -13.47 3.75 11.68
CA ALA A 83 -14.65 3.31 10.94
C ALA A 83 -15.14 1.94 11.45
N ARG A 84 -14.22 1.04 11.81
CA ARG A 84 -14.57 -0.29 12.29
C ARG A 84 -15.08 -0.30 13.74
N ILE A 85 -14.65 0.64 14.58
CA ILE A 85 -15.25 0.88 15.89
C ILE A 85 -16.70 1.37 15.72
N ALA A 86 -16.91 2.42 14.92
CA ALA A 86 -18.24 2.98 14.69
C ALA A 86 -19.22 1.94 14.15
N GLU A 87 -18.77 1.11 13.19
CA GLU A 87 -19.58 0.03 12.64
C GLU A 87 -19.89 -1.08 13.67
N ALA A 88 -18.97 -1.39 14.57
CA ALA A 88 -19.21 -2.37 15.63
C ALA A 88 -20.26 -1.85 16.63
N GLU A 89 -20.19 -0.57 17.00
CA GLU A 89 -21.17 0.09 17.88
C GLU A 89 -22.55 0.14 17.23
N GLU A 90 -22.63 0.52 15.94
CA GLU A 90 -23.90 0.54 15.20
C GLU A 90 -24.54 -0.84 15.14
N ARG A 91 -23.75 -1.88 14.81
CA ARG A 91 -24.24 -3.26 14.80
C ARG A 91 -24.67 -3.74 16.17
N ALA A 92 -23.99 -3.33 17.23
CA ALA A 92 -24.37 -3.68 18.61
C ALA A 92 -25.75 -3.09 18.95
N ARG A 93 -25.97 -1.81 18.65
CA ARG A 93 -27.27 -1.14 18.84
C ARG A 93 -28.37 -1.79 18.01
N ALA A 94 -28.11 -2.04 16.73
CA ALA A 94 -29.06 -2.71 15.84
C ALA A 94 -29.39 -4.15 16.30
N PHE A 95 -28.43 -4.84 16.93
CA PHE A 95 -28.64 -6.17 17.48
C PHE A 95 -29.53 -6.14 18.73
N THR A 96 -29.37 -5.15 19.60
CA THR A 96 -30.18 -5.06 20.82
C THR A 96 -31.54 -4.41 20.57
N GLU A 97 -31.68 -3.52 19.58
CA GLU A 97 -32.91 -2.74 19.29
C GLU A 97 -34.20 -3.58 19.36
N PRO A 98 -34.30 -4.78 18.74
CA PRO A 98 -35.52 -5.59 18.77
C PRO A 98 -35.82 -6.24 20.13
N LEU A 99 -34.88 -6.21 21.07
CA LEU A 99 -35.00 -6.85 22.39
C LEU A 99 -35.61 -5.86 23.39
N GLU A 100 -36.88 -5.53 23.21
CA GLU A 100 -37.61 -4.54 24.03
C GLU A 100 -37.77 -4.95 25.50
N TRP A 101 -37.63 -6.24 25.82
CA TRP A 101 -37.71 -6.76 27.17
C TRP A 101 -36.45 -6.49 28.02
N LEU A 102 -35.35 -6.02 27.41
CA LEU A 102 -34.12 -5.68 28.12
C LEU A 102 -34.22 -4.31 28.77
N THR A 103 -33.78 -4.22 30.02
CA THR A 103 -33.52 -2.92 30.65
C THR A 103 -32.35 -2.20 29.96
N THR A 104 -32.30 -0.87 30.08
CA THR A 104 -31.23 -0.05 29.51
C THR A 104 -29.83 -0.50 29.97
N ALA A 105 -29.69 -0.86 31.25
CA ALA A 105 -28.41 -1.33 31.79
C ALA A 105 -27.99 -2.70 31.21
N GLN A 106 -28.94 -3.63 31.02
CA GLN A 106 -28.64 -4.93 30.40
C GLN A 106 -28.28 -4.76 28.91
N ARG A 107 -28.97 -3.85 28.21
CA ARG A 107 -28.69 -3.50 26.83
C ARG A 107 -27.27 -2.97 26.67
N GLU A 108 -26.88 -1.98 27.46
CA GLU A 108 -25.53 -1.39 27.44
C GLU A 108 -24.45 -2.43 27.70
N GLN A 109 -24.64 -3.31 28.69
CA GLN A 109 -23.70 -4.40 28.97
C GLN A 109 -23.53 -5.38 27.80
N ILE A 110 -24.63 -5.72 27.12
CA ILE A 110 -24.59 -6.60 25.94
C ILE A 110 -23.89 -5.90 24.78
N GLU A 111 -24.19 -4.63 24.54
CA GLU A 111 -23.56 -3.83 23.47
C GLU A 111 -22.05 -3.72 23.69
N GLU A 112 -21.60 -3.39 24.90
CA GLU A 112 -20.17 -3.33 25.23
C GLU A 112 -19.47 -4.68 24.99
N HIS A 113 -20.09 -5.78 25.41
CA HIS A 113 -19.52 -7.11 25.22
C HIS A 113 -19.44 -7.48 23.74
N TYR A 114 -20.50 -7.16 22.98
CA TYR A 114 -20.57 -7.38 21.54
C TYR A 114 -19.48 -6.60 20.79
N VAL A 115 -19.35 -5.29 21.07
CA VAL A 115 -18.32 -4.44 20.46
C VAL A 115 -16.92 -4.99 20.77
N ARG A 116 -16.68 -5.37 22.03
CA ARG A 116 -15.40 -5.94 22.45
C ARG A 116 -15.06 -7.24 21.71
N ASP A 117 -16.02 -8.15 21.57
CA ASP A 117 -15.80 -9.41 20.83
C ASP A 117 -15.57 -9.16 19.34
N CYS A 118 -16.39 -8.32 18.71
CA CYS A 118 -16.24 -7.94 17.30
C CYS A 118 -14.87 -7.32 17.01
N LEU A 119 -14.44 -6.35 17.81
CA LEU A 119 -13.14 -5.71 17.64
C LEU A 119 -11.97 -6.66 17.94
N GLY A 120 -12.14 -7.56 18.92
CA GLY A 120 -11.18 -8.62 19.21
C GLY A 120 -10.96 -9.56 18.02
N ARG A 121 -12.04 -10.03 17.39
CA ARG A 121 -11.98 -10.86 16.18
C ARG A 121 -11.37 -10.13 14.99
N ALA A 122 -11.82 -8.91 14.73
CA ALA A 122 -11.30 -8.09 13.63
C ALA A 122 -9.79 -7.85 13.77
N LYS A 123 -9.31 -7.58 14.99
CA LYS A 123 -7.88 -7.44 15.27
C LYS A 123 -7.11 -8.73 15.02
N ALA A 124 -7.62 -9.88 15.47
CA ALA A 124 -6.99 -11.17 15.24
C ALA A 124 -6.89 -11.52 13.74
N ASP A 125 -7.93 -11.22 12.97
CA ASP A 125 -7.93 -11.42 11.52
C ASP A 125 -6.91 -10.52 10.82
N LEU A 126 -6.85 -9.23 11.19
CA LEU A 126 -5.84 -8.30 10.66
C LEU A 126 -4.42 -8.77 10.99
N GLN A 127 -4.18 -9.26 12.21
CA GLN A 127 -2.88 -9.82 12.60
C GLN A 127 -2.51 -11.03 11.74
N ARG A 128 -3.43 -11.97 11.55
CA ARG A 128 -3.22 -13.16 10.72
C ARG A 128 -2.88 -12.78 9.27
N VAL A 129 -3.59 -11.81 8.70
CA VAL A 129 -3.32 -11.33 7.33
C VAL A 129 -1.94 -10.65 7.28
N ALA A 130 -1.63 -9.79 8.25
CA ALA A 130 -0.34 -9.12 8.31
C ALA A 130 0.82 -10.12 8.41
N ASP A 131 0.68 -11.16 9.23
CA ASP A 131 1.69 -12.21 9.39
C ASP A 131 1.87 -13.00 8.09
N ARG A 132 0.77 -13.34 7.41
CA ARG A 132 0.84 -14.00 6.10
C ARG A 132 1.52 -13.12 5.06
N CYS A 133 1.21 -11.83 5.00
CA CYS A 133 1.86 -10.88 4.09
C CYS A 133 3.37 -10.77 4.38
N ARG A 134 3.78 -10.74 5.65
CA ARG A 134 5.19 -10.74 6.04
C ARG A 134 5.90 -12.03 5.63
N ALA A 135 5.27 -13.18 5.85
CA ALA A 135 5.82 -14.48 5.44
C ALA A 135 6.04 -14.54 3.93
N LEU A 136 5.02 -14.17 3.13
CA LEU A 136 5.13 -14.10 1.67
C LEU A 136 6.26 -13.14 1.25
N ARG A 137 6.30 -11.94 1.82
CA ARG A 137 7.35 -10.96 1.50
C ARG A 137 8.75 -11.51 1.78
N GLY A 138 8.94 -12.20 2.91
CA GLY A 138 10.20 -12.85 3.25
C GLY A 138 10.62 -13.92 2.22
N GLU A 139 9.70 -14.76 1.77
CA GLU A 139 9.97 -15.78 0.74
C GLU A 139 10.41 -15.14 -0.60
N TYR A 140 9.78 -14.03 -0.99
CA TYR A 140 10.15 -13.30 -2.22
C TYR A 140 11.47 -12.54 -2.08
N GLU A 141 11.72 -11.91 -0.94
CA GLU A 141 12.97 -11.18 -0.69
C GLU A 141 14.19 -12.10 -0.68
N GLU A 142 14.04 -13.33 -0.21
CA GLU A 142 15.12 -14.34 -0.28
C GLU A 142 15.43 -14.72 -1.73
N ARG A 143 14.41 -15.03 -2.53
CA ARG A 143 14.59 -15.34 -3.96
C ARG A 143 15.17 -14.16 -4.74
N TYR A 144 14.71 -12.95 -4.44
CA TYR A 144 15.24 -11.74 -5.07
C TYR A 144 16.70 -11.49 -4.71
N ARG A 145 17.09 -11.68 -3.45
CA ARG A 145 18.49 -11.56 -3.02
C ARG A 145 19.40 -12.52 -3.78
N GLN A 146 18.98 -13.76 -3.97
CA GLN A 146 19.74 -14.75 -4.74
C GLN A 146 19.89 -14.35 -6.21
N LEU A 147 18.80 -13.90 -6.85
CA LEU A 147 18.85 -13.45 -8.24
C LEU A 147 19.75 -12.20 -8.39
N ARG A 148 19.59 -11.23 -7.49
CA ARG A 148 20.41 -10.01 -7.45
C ARG A 148 21.89 -10.35 -7.28
N ALA A 149 22.23 -11.27 -6.38
CA ALA A 149 23.61 -11.71 -6.18
C ALA A 149 24.21 -12.32 -7.45
N ARG A 150 23.45 -13.16 -8.16
CA ARG A 150 23.88 -13.74 -9.45
C ARG A 150 24.08 -12.66 -10.52
N CYS A 151 23.13 -11.73 -10.67
CA CYS A 151 23.26 -10.63 -11.63
C CYS A 151 24.49 -9.75 -11.32
N LEU A 152 24.73 -9.43 -10.05
CA LEU A 152 25.90 -8.67 -9.63
C LEU A 152 27.20 -9.44 -9.90
N ALA A 153 27.23 -10.74 -9.61
CA ALA A 153 28.40 -11.57 -9.89
C ALA A 153 28.72 -11.62 -11.40
N LEU A 154 27.69 -11.79 -12.25
CA LEU A 154 27.85 -11.77 -13.71
C LEU A 154 28.32 -10.41 -14.22
N LEU A 155 27.78 -9.31 -13.68
CA LEU A 155 28.20 -7.96 -14.05
C LEU A 155 29.65 -7.68 -13.65
N VAL A 156 30.05 -8.07 -12.44
CA VAL A 156 31.44 -7.95 -11.97
C VAL A 156 32.39 -8.81 -12.83
N ALA A 157 32.01 -10.05 -13.15
CA ALA A 157 32.80 -10.91 -14.02
C ALA A 157 32.97 -10.32 -15.43
N ALA A 158 31.88 -9.79 -16.02
CA ALA A 158 31.95 -9.13 -17.32
C ALA A 158 32.87 -7.91 -17.31
N LEU A 159 32.77 -7.06 -16.28
CA LEU A 159 33.67 -5.91 -16.12
C LEU A 159 35.14 -6.34 -15.97
N ALA A 160 35.40 -7.41 -15.21
CA ALA A 160 36.75 -7.95 -15.06
C ALA A 160 37.34 -8.45 -16.38
N VAL A 161 36.53 -9.14 -17.20
CA VAL A 161 36.93 -9.60 -18.54
C VAL A 161 37.23 -8.42 -19.46
N VAL A 162 36.36 -7.40 -19.48
CA VAL A 162 36.57 -6.19 -20.28
C VAL A 162 37.85 -5.45 -19.85
N ALA A 163 38.07 -5.31 -18.54
CA ALA A 163 39.28 -4.68 -18.01
C ALA A 163 40.54 -5.46 -18.38
N ALA A 164 40.53 -6.80 -18.26
CA ALA A 164 41.65 -7.65 -18.65
C ALA A 164 41.94 -7.55 -20.15
N ALA A 165 40.91 -7.56 -21.00
CA ALA A 165 41.06 -7.39 -22.44
C ALA A 165 41.64 -6.01 -22.81
N ALA A 166 41.20 -4.94 -22.15
CA ALA A 166 41.74 -3.60 -22.34
C ALA A 166 43.21 -3.51 -21.93
N LEU A 167 43.59 -4.11 -20.78
CA LEU A 167 44.98 -4.16 -20.33
C LEU A 167 45.88 -4.93 -21.31
N LEU A 168 45.41 -6.07 -21.82
CA LEU A 168 46.13 -6.83 -22.84
C LEU A 168 46.29 -6.03 -24.14
N ALA A 169 45.24 -5.33 -24.58
CA ALA A 169 45.31 -4.48 -25.77
C ALA A 169 46.32 -3.34 -25.61
N VAL A 170 46.37 -2.70 -24.42
CA VAL A 170 47.36 -1.67 -24.12
C VAL A 170 48.78 -2.25 -24.09
N ALA A 171 48.97 -3.43 -23.51
CA ALA A 171 50.28 -4.08 -23.46
C ALA A 171 50.80 -4.41 -24.87
N VAL A 172 49.93 -4.96 -25.75
CA VAL A 172 50.27 -5.25 -27.15
C VAL A 172 50.55 -3.98 -27.96
N ALA A 173 49.89 -2.86 -27.64
CA ALA A 173 50.16 -1.59 -28.31
C ALA A 173 51.51 -0.95 -27.90
N GLN A 174 52.09 -1.37 -26.78
CA GLN A 174 53.39 -0.88 -26.28
C GLN A 174 54.57 -1.79 -26.61
N SER A 175 54.30 -3.02 -27.09
CA SER A 175 55.30 -3.97 -27.60
C SER A 175 55.55 -3.78 -29.09
#